data_AF-A0A1U9YY58-F1
#
_entry.id   AF-A0A1U9YY58-F1
#
_cell.length_a   1.000
_cell.length_b   1.000
_cell.length_c   1.000
_cell.angle_alpha   90.00
_cell.angle_beta   90.00
_cell.angle_gamma   90.00
#
_symmetry.space_group_name_H-M   'P 1'
#
loop_
_entity.id
_entity.type
_entity.pdbx_description
1 polymer ?
#
loop_
_entity_poly.entity_id
_entity_poly.type
_entity_poly.pdbx_seq_one_letter_code
_entity_poly.pdbx_strand_id
1 'polypeptide(L)' 'MPGTAKSPEEAISRRLKALYNAVEQEEIPDRFLDLLERLDAAEAASAPRKKG' A
#
# COMPACT_ATOMS: atom_id res chain seq x y z
N MET A 1 -30.03 14.13 -23.94
CA MET A 1 -29.06 14.90 -23.12
C MET A 1 -27.65 14.60 -23.62
N PRO A 2 -26.92 15.56 -24.23
CA PRO A 2 -25.53 15.35 -24.60
C PRO A 2 -24.65 15.71 -23.40
N GLY A 3 -24.17 14.71 -22.65
CA GLY A 3 -23.49 14.96 -21.38
C GLY A 3 -22.49 13.88 -20.92
N THR A 4 -22.05 12.97 -21.78
CA THR A 4 -21.11 11.92 -21.38
C THR A 4 -20.03 11.63 -22.43
N ALA A 5 -19.55 12.67 -23.11
CA ALA A 5 -18.21 12.58 -23.68
C ALA A 5 -17.22 12.51 -22.51
N LYS A 6 -16.96 11.27 -22.05
CA LYS A 6 -15.94 10.93 -21.05
C LYS A 6 -14.65 11.61 -21.48
N SER A 7 -14.28 12.69 -20.80
CA SER A 7 -13.12 13.46 -21.22
C SER A 7 -11.88 12.56 -21.20
N PRO A 8 -10.86 12.84 -22.04
CA PRO A 8 -9.61 12.08 -22.04
C PRO A 8 -9.01 11.89 -20.64
N GLU A 9 -9.14 12.90 -19.77
CA GLU A 9 -8.68 12.89 -18.39
C GLU A 9 -9.44 11.86 -17.54
N GLU A 10 -10.75 11.71 -17.73
CA GLU A 10 -11.52 10.68 -17.03
C GLU A 10 -11.18 9.27 -17.52
N ALA A 11 -10.85 9.10 -18.81
CA ALA A 11 -10.41 7.82 -19.35
C ALA A 11 -9.04 7.41 -18.75
N ILE A 12 -8.11 8.36 -18.65
CA ILE A 12 -6.81 8.17 -17.99
C ILE A 12 -7.01 7.80 -16.52
N SER A 13 -7.84 8.55 -15.80
CA SER A 13 -8.13 8.30 -14.38
C SER A 13 -8.70 6.90 -14.13
N ARG A 14 -9.59 6.43 -15.01
CA ARG A 14 -10.14 5.06 -14.93
C ARG A 14 -9.07 4.00 -15.17
N ARG A 15 -8.17 4.21 -16.13
CA ARG A 15 -7.10 3.26 -16.44
C ARG A 15 -6.09 3.17 -15.31
N LEU A 16 -5.73 4.30 -14.70
CA LEU A 16 -4.86 4.33 -13.51
C LEU A 16 -5.49 3.56 -12.35
N LYS A 17 -6.76 3.82 -12.03
CA LYS A 17 -7.48 3.07 -10.99
C LYS A 17 -7.50 1.56 -11.28
N ALA A 18 -7.77 1.16 -12.52
CA ALA A 18 -7.76 -0.25 -12.89
C ALA A 18 -6.37 -0.90 -12.71
N LEU A 19 -5.29 -0.18 -13.03
CA LEU A 19 -3.91 -0.63 -12.80
C LEU A 19 -3.61 -0.82 -11.30
N TYR A 20 -3.97 0.15 -10.45
CA TYR A 20 -3.75 0.03 -9.00
C TYR A 20 -4.58 -1.09 -8.38
N ASN A 21 -5.85 -1.22 -8.78
CA ASN A 21 -6.72 -2.29 -8.29
C ASN A 21 -6.22 -3.69 -8.71
N ALA A 22 -5.59 -3.81 -9.88
CA ALA A 22 -5.01 -5.08 -10.31
C ALA A 22 -3.83 -5.50 -9.43
N VAL A 23 -2.96 -4.54 -9.06
CA VAL A 23 -1.82 -4.78 -8.18
C VAL A 23 -2.26 -5.05 -6.73
N GLU A 24 -3.36 -4.44 -6.27
CA GLU A 24 -3.90 -4.67 -4.92
C GLU A 24 -4.35 -6.13 -4.69
N GLN A 25 -4.74 -6.84 -5.75
CA GLN A 25 -5.15 -8.25 -5.66
C GLN A 25 -3.96 -9.22 -5.65
N GLU A 26 -2.74 -8.73 -5.90
CA GLU A 26 -1.54 -9.56 -5.81
C GLU A 26 -1.18 -9.86 -4.35
N GLU A 27 -0.52 -10.99 -4.12
CA GLU A 27 -0.06 -11.36 -2.78
C GLU A 27 0.98 -10.35 -2.26
N ILE A 28 0.93 -10.06 -0.96
CA ILE A 28 1.91 -9.17 -0.33
C ILE A 28 3.29 -9.85 -0.39
N PRO A 29 4.33 -9.20 -0.94
CA PRO A 29 5.67 -9.78 -0.95
C PRO A 29 6.20 -10.09 0.46
N ASP A 30 6.76 -11.30 0.65
CA ASP A 30 7.34 -11.78 1.92
C ASP A 30 8.32 -10.77 2.54
N ARG A 31 9.07 -10.04 1.69
CA ARG A 31 10.00 -8.99 2.12
C ARG A 31 9.33 -7.92 2.99
N PHE A 32 8.07 -7.60 2.77
CA PHE A 32 7.37 -6.61 3.61
C PHE A 32 7.08 -7.17 5.00
N LEU A 33 6.74 -8.46 5.12
CA LEU A 33 6.56 -9.13 6.40
C LEU A 33 7.89 -9.18 7.16
N ASP A 34 8.99 -9.56 6.49
CA ASP A 34 10.33 -9.56 7.08
C ASP A 34 10.73 -8.18 7.62
N LEU A 35 10.36 -7.11 6.92
CA LEU A 35 10.65 -5.75 7.36
C LEU A 35 9.82 -5.34 8.59
N LEU A 36 8.57 -5.78 8.68
CA LEU A 36 7.73 -5.56 9.86
C LEU A 36 8.29 -6.30 11.08
N GLU A 37 8.68 -7.57 10.92
CA GLU A 37 9.29 -8.34 12.03
C GLU A 37 10.60 -7.70 12.53
N ARG A 38 11.42 -7.19 11.60
CA ARG A 38 12.65 -6.47 11.96
C ARG A 38 12.39 -5.16 12.68
N LEU A 39 11.32 -4.46 12.30
CA LEU A 39 10.88 -3.24 12.98
C LEU A 39 10.46 -3.56 14.42
N ASP A 40 9.62 -4.58 14.62
CA ASP A 40 9.18 -5.03 15.95
C ASP A 40 10.37 -5.43 16.84
N ALA A 41 11.35 -6.15 16.29
CA ALA A 41 12.55 -6.54 17.01
C ALA A 41 13.40 -5.33 17.44
N ALA A 42 13.51 -4.32 16.58
CA ALA A 42 14.24 -3.09 16.88
C ALA A 42 13.54 -2.26 17.97
N GLU A 43 12.21 -2.18 17.93
CA GLU A 43 11.40 -1.52 18.96
C GLU A 43 11.53 -2.22 20.32
N ALA A 44 11.45 -3.55 20.33
CA ALA A 44 11.62 -4.33 21.55
C ALA A 44 13.03 -4.19 22.15
N ALA A 45 14.06 -4.17 21.32
CA ALA A 45 15.44 -3.96 21.76
C ALA A 45 15.69 -2.54 22.30
N SER A 46 14.93 -1.56 21.82
CA SER A 46 15.03 -0.16 22.22
C SER A 46 14.15 0.19 23.43
N ALA A 47 13.30 -0.75 23.88
CA ALA A 47 12.42 -0.53 25.01
C ALA A 47 13.24 -0.26 26.29
N PRO A 48 12.97 0.84 27.02
CA PRO A 48 13.74 1.16 28.22
C PRO A 48 13.54 0.05 29.26
N ARG A 49 14.63 -0.56 29.74
CA ARG A 49 14.59 -1.48 30.88
C ARG A 49 13.95 -0.73 32.04
N LYS A 50 12.75 -1.16 32.45
CA LYS A 50 12.10 -0.70 33.67
C LYS A 50 13.07 -1.02 34.82
N LYS A 51 13.79 -0.01 35.32
CA LYS A 51 14.64 -0.15 36.51
C LYS A 51 13.73 -0.58 37.65
N GLY A 52 13.98 -1.79 38.17
CA GLY A 52 13.47 -2.21 39.47
C GLY A 52 14.08 -1.38 40.60
#